data_AF-A0A329XIR1-F1
#
_entry.id   AF-A0A329XIR1-F1
#
_cell.length_a   1.000
_cell.length_b   1.000
_cell.length_c   1.000
_cell.angle_alpha   90.00
_cell.angle_beta   90.00
_cell.angle_gamma   90.00
#
_symmetry.space_group_name_H-M   'P 1'
#
loop_
_entity.id
_entity.type
_entity.pdbx_description
1 polymer ?
#
loop_
_entity_poly.entity_id
_entity_poly.type
_entity_poly.pdbx_seq_one_letter_code
_entity_poly.pdbx_strand_id
1 'polypeptide(L)'
;MPWWLALLNSVMGVASVIAAAAALLRPELLAPGSAGGDADRFYPAMYAARAVPLGAVVACVVWFAPVYPLTQFVLAVAALAQLGDVAIGVARRQPGMAGGAVAAAACHLAGLAALQ
;
A
#
# COMPACT_ATOMS: atom_id res chain seq x y z
N MET A 1 -2.92 0.21 20.08
CA MET A 1 -1.69 0.76 19.48
C MET A 1 -1.42 2.18 19.95
N PRO A 2 -0.15 2.57 20.19
CA PRO A 2 0.24 3.96 20.46
C PRO A 2 0.03 4.88 19.25
N TRP A 3 -0.21 6.17 19.51
CA TRP A 3 -0.55 7.18 18.48
C TRP A 3 0.50 7.32 17.37
N TRP A 4 1.79 7.14 17.69
CA TRP A 4 2.86 7.25 16.70
C TRP A 4 2.84 6.09 15.70
N LEU A 5 2.39 4.89 16.11
CA LEU A 5 2.15 3.78 15.18
C LEU A 5 0.93 4.03 14.31
N ALA A 6 -0.14 4.62 14.84
CA ALA A 6 -1.28 5.05 14.05
C ALA A 6 -0.84 6.07 12.98
N LEU A 7 -0.04 7.05 13.37
CA LEU A 7 0.53 8.04 12.46
C LEU A 7 1.38 7.40 11.35
N LEU A 8 2.32 6.52 11.68
CA LEU A 8 3.14 5.82 10.68
C LEU A 8 2.28 5.00 9.71
N ASN A 9 1.27 4.28 10.22
CA ASN A 9 0.35 3.52 9.39
C ASN A 9 -0.48 4.41 8.46
N SER A 10 -0.95 5.57 8.93
CA SER A 10 -1.63 6.55 8.08
C SER A 10 -0.70 7.11 7.01
N VAL A 11 0.54 7.47 7.35
CA VAL A 11 1.52 7.98 6.37
C VAL A 11 1.80 6.92 5.29
N MET A 12 2.00 5.66 5.67
CA MET A 12 2.22 4.57 4.71
C MET A 12 0.97 4.26 3.87
N GLY A 13 -0.23 4.32 4.47
CA GLY A 13 -1.49 4.18 3.75
C GLY A 13 -1.66 5.27 2.69
N VAL A 14 -1.46 6.54 3.07
CA VAL A 14 -1.54 7.69 2.17
C VAL A 14 -0.45 7.64 1.09
N ALA A 15 0.78 7.28 1.44
CA ALA A 15 1.86 7.11 0.47
C ALA A 15 1.51 6.04 -0.59
N SER A 16 0.87 4.96 -0.18
CA SER A 16 0.39 3.91 -1.09
C SER A 16 -0.71 4.42 -2.02
N VAL A 17 -1.65 5.22 -1.51
CA VAL A 17 -2.67 5.90 -2.33
C VAL A 17 -2.02 6.80 -3.37
N ILE A 18 -1.06 7.63 -2.96
CA ILE A 18 -0.36 8.57 -3.85
C ILE A 18 0.42 7.80 -4.92
N ALA A 19 1.15 6.75 -4.54
CA ALA A 19 1.90 5.92 -5.49
C ALA A 19 0.97 5.26 -6.51
N ALA A 20 -0.16 4.72 -6.06
CA ALA A 20 -1.14 4.08 -6.92
C ALA A 20 -1.84 5.07 -7.87
N ALA A 21 -2.20 6.26 -7.37
CA ALA A 21 -2.74 7.34 -8.20
C ALA A 21 -1.71 7.86 -9.21
N ALA A 22 -0.44 7.99 -8.81
CA ALA A 22 0.64 8.35 -9.70
C ALA A 22 0.83 7.31 -10.81
N ALA A 23 0.76 6.02 -10.48
CA ALA A 23 0.83 4.94 -11.48
C ALA A 23 -0.35 4.95 -12.45
N LEU A 24 -1.56 5.32 -11.99
CA LEU A 24 -2.72 5.49 -12.85
C LEU A 24 -2.54 6.66 -13.84
N LEU A 25 -1.99 7.79 -13.38
CA LEU A 25 -1.75 8.97 -14.21
C LEU A 25 -0.52 8.82 -15.12
N ARG A 26 0.47 8.03 -14.69
CA ARG A 26 1.74 7.76 -15.39
C ARG A 26 2.05 6.25 -15.36
N PRO A 27 1.44 5.46 -16.27
CA PRO A 27 1.61 4.01 -16.36
C PRO A 27 3.06 3.52 -16.42
N GLU A 28 3.93 4.34 -17.02
CA GLU A 28 5.38 4.10 -17.16
C GLU A 28 6.08 3.86 -15.82
N LEU A 29 5.51 4.34 -14.71
CA LEU A 29 6.05 4.11 -13.37
C LEU A 29 5.99 2.62 -12.96
N LEU A 30 5.01 1.87 -13.46
CA LEU A 30 4.89 0.42 -13.21
C LEU A 30 5.33 -0.41 -14.42
N ALA A 31 5.12 0.09 -15.64
CA ALA A 31 5.49 -0.55 -16.89
C ALA A 31 6.39 0.34 -17.75
N PRO A 32 7.69 0.50 -17.40
CA PRO A 32 8.64 1.26 -18.21
C PRO A 32 8.78 0.65 -19.62
N GLY A 33 8.76 1.49 -20.66
CA GLY A 33 8.96 1.06 -22.06
C GLY A 33 7.69 0.56 -22.77
N SER A 34 6.52 0.82 -22.22
CA SER A 34 5.24 0.52 -22.85
C SER A 34 4.90 1.53 -23.96
N ALA A 35 4.14 1.11 -24.98
CA ALA A 35 3.89 1.92 -26.18
C ALA A 35 2.87 3.05 -25.98
N GLY A 36 2.35 3.21 -24.75
CA GLY A 36 1.43 4.28 -24.37
C GLY A 36 -0.04 3.99 -24.73
N GLY A 37 -0.38 2.74 -25.04
CA GLY A 37 -1.73 2.34 -25.44
C GLY A 37 -2.67 2.06 -24.26
N ASP A 38 -3.97 1.90 -24.54
CA ASP A 38 -4.98 1.57 -23.51
C ASP A 38 -4.66 0.27 -22.75
N ALA A 39 -4.02 -0.70 -23.42
CA ALA A 39 -3.55 -1.94 -22.79
C ALA A 39 -2.51 -1.70 -21.68
N ASP A 40 -1.71 -0.63 -21.80
CA ASP A 40 -0.66 -0.29 -20.85
C ASP A 40 -1.23 0.37 -19.58
N ARG A 41 -2.44 0.91 -19.67
CA ARG A 41 -3.17 1.55 -18.56
C ARG A 41 -4.00 0.57 -17.75
N PHE A 42 -4.32 -0.60 -18.31
CA PHE A 42 -5.18 -1.59 -17.70
C PHE A 42 -4.67 -2.07 -16.33
N TYR A 43 -3.41 -2.52 -16.24
CA TYR A 43 -2.84 -3.02 -14.99
C TYR A 43 -2.60 -1.92 -13.94
N PRO A 44 -2.08 -0.73 -14.28
CA PRO A 44 -2.02 0.38 -13.33
C PRO A 44 -3.40 0.79 -12.80
N ALA A 45 -4.44 0.76 -13.64
CA ALA A 45 -5.80 1.03 -13.21
C ALA A 45 -6.34 -0.04 -12.24
N MET A 46 -6.10 -1.32 -12.54
CA MET A 46 -6.41 -2.40 -11.59
C MET A 46 -5.67 -2.25 -10.27
N TYR A 47 -4.38 -1.91 -10.32
CA TYR A 47 -3.57 -1.67 -9.13
C TYR A 47 -4.14 -0.53 -8.30
N ALA A 48 -4.47 0.60 -8.94
CA ALA A 48 -5.06 1.74 -8.27
C ALA A 48 -6.43 1.44 -7.65
N ALA A 49 -7.28 0.70 -8.35
CA ALA A 49 -8.61 0.32 -7.86
C ALA A 49 -8.56 -0.49 -6.55
N ARG A 50 -7.48 -1.25 -6.29
CA ARG A 50 -7.29 -1.95 -5.02
C ARG A 50 -6.51 -1.13 -3.98
N ALA A 51 -5.44 -0.46 -4.40
CA ALA A 51 -4.48 0.16 -3.49
C ALA A 51 -5.01 1.47 -2.91
N VAL A 52 -5.75 2.25 -3.71
CA VAL A 52 -6.33 3.53 -3.26
C VAL A 52 -7.36 3.31 -2.15
N PRO A 53 -8.39 2.45 -2.31
CA PRO A 53 -9.35 2.20 -1.23
C PRO A 53 -8.67 1.60 0.00
N LEU A 54 -7.80 0.60 -0.17
CA LEU A 54 -7.14 -0.04 0.97
C LEU A 54 -6.28 0.94 1.77
N GLY A 55 -5.47 1.76 1.10
CA GLY A 55 -4.65 2.79 1.75
C GLY A 55 -5.48 3.85 2.49
N ALA A 56 -6.62 4.26 1.92
CA ALA A 56 -7.56 5.16 2.59
C ALA A 56 -8.20 4.53 3.83
N VAL A 57 -8.63 3.27 3.74
CA VAL A 57 -9.20 2.53 4.88
C VAL A 57 -8.17 2.39 5.99
N VAL A 58 -6.92 2.04 5.67
CA VAL A 58 -5.82 2.01 6.66
C VAL A 58 -5.66 3.37 7.33
N ALA A 59 -5.59 4.44 6.55
CA ALA A 59 -5.38 5.79 7.08
C ALA A 59 -6.46 6.24 8.05
N CYS A 60 -7.72 5.79 7.86
CA CYS A 60 -8.85 6.11 8.73
C CYS A 60 -8.94 5.15 9.94
N VAL A 61 -8.91 3.84 9.71
CA VAL A 61 -9.28 2.84 10.73
C VAL A 61 -8.29 2.79 11.89
N VAL A 62 -7.04 3.19 11.68
CA VAL A 62 -6.02 3.21 12.75
C VAL A 62 -6.27 4.29 13.80
N TRP A 63 -7.17 5.23 13.56
CA TRP A 63 -7.58 6.24 14.54
C TRP A 63 -8.89 5.88 15.25
N PHE A 64 -9.60 4.86 14.78
CA PHE A 64 -10.87 4.42 15.38
C PHE A 64 -10.65 3.30 16.39
N ALA A 65 -10.20 3.69 17.59
CA ALA A 65 -9.94 2.79 18.71
C ALA A 65 -11.07 1.78 19.05
N PRO A 66 -12.38 2.09 18.91
CA PRO A 66 -13.45 1.14 19.26
C PRO A 66 -13.66 -0.02 18.27
N VAL A 67 -12.99 -0.04 17.10
CA VAL A 67 -13.31 -0.98 16.00
C VAL A 67 -12.39 -2.21 15.96
N TYR A 68 -11.89 -2.63 17.13
CA TYR A 68 -11.21 -3.92 17.27
C TYR A 68 -12.26 -5.03 17.11
N PRO A 69 -12.20 -5.97 16.13
CA PRO A 69 -11.02 -6.52 15.44
C PRO A 69 -10.80 -6.05 13.97
N LEU A 70 -11.62 -5.13 13.45
CA LEU A 70 -11.50 -4.64 12.08
C LEU A 70 -10.12 -4.04 11.81
N THR A 71 -9.58 -3.26 12.73
CA THR A 71 -8.26 -2.63 12.59
C THR A 71 -7.15 -3.68 12.42
N GLN A 72 -7.20 -4.79 13.17
CA GLN A 72 -6.25 -5.89 13.01
C GLN A 72 -6.37 -6.54 11.63
N PHE A 73 -7.59 -6.83 11.21
CA PHE A 73 -7.85 -7.44 9.90
C PHE A 73 -7.34 -6.55 8.76
N VAL A 74 -7.65 -5.26 8.79
CA VAL A 74 -7.21 -4.29 7.78
C VAL A 74 -5.67 -4.20 7.75
N LEU A 75 -5.01 -4.11 8.90
CA LEU A 75 -3.54 -4.04 8.95
C LEU A 75 -2.88 -5.34 8.45
N ALA A 76 -3.47 -6.51 8.75
CA ALA A 76 -2.99 -7.78 8.23
C ALA A 76 -3.12 -7.84 6.69
N VAL A 77 -4.28 -7.46 6.15
CA VAL A 77 -4.51 -7.41 4.69
C VAL A 77 -3.58 -6.39 4.02
N ALA A 78 -3.38 -5.22 4.61
CA ALA A 78 -2.46 -4.20 4.12
C ALA A 78 -1.01 -4.70 4.11
N ALA A 79 -0.56 -5.37 5.18
CA ALA A 79 0.76 -5.98 5.23
C ALA A 79 0.95 -7.03 4.12
N LEU A 80 -0.03 -7.91 3.90
CA LEU A 80 0.00 -8.91 2.82
C LEU A 80 0.05 -8.28 1.43
N ALA A 81 -0.74 -7.23 1.19
CA ALA A 81 -0.72 -6.50 -0.07
C ALA A 81 0.68 -5.92 -0.35
N GLN A 82 1.31 -5.32 0.67
CA GLN A 82 2.66 -4.77 0.52
C GLN A 82 3.73 -5.83 0.34
N LEU A 83 3.63 -6.99 1.01
CA LEU A 83 4.54 -8.11 0.76
C LEU A 83 4.43 -8.63 -0.69
N GLY A 84 3.23 -8.62 -1.27
CA GLY A 84 3.03 -8.89 -2.69
C GLY A 84 3.74 -7.87 -3.58
N ASP A 85 3.63 -6.57 -3.24
CA ASP A 85 4.32 -5.51 -3.97
C ASP A 85 5.85 -5.59 -3.82
N VAL A 86 6.37 -6.03 -2.66
CA VAL A 86 7.80 -6.35 -2.48
C VAL A 86 8.23 -7.46 -3.44
N ALA A 87 7.48 -8.57 -3.48
CA ALA A 87 7.81 -9.71 -4.34
C ALA A 87 7.83 -9.30 -5.82
N ILE A 88 6.82 -8.53 -6.27
CA ILE A 88 6.76 -7.99 -7.63
C ILE A 88 7.91 -7.02 -7.89
N GLY A 89 8.17 -6.07 -6.99
CA GLY A 89 9.24 -5.09 -7.12
C GLY A 89 10.62 -5.74 -7.24
N VAL A 90 10.89 -6.78 -6.45
CA VAL A 90 12.13 -7.57 -6.55
C VAL A 90 12.19 -8.33 -7.89
N ALA A 91 11.14 -9.05 -8.26
CA ALA A 91 11.09 -9.81 -9.51
C ALA A 91 11.25 -8.91 -10.75
N ARG A 92 10.75 -7.68 -10.69
CA ARG A 92 10.83 -6.68 -11.77
C ARG A 92 12.02 -5.74 -11.66
N ARG A 93 12.92 -5.96 -10.69
CA ARG A 93 14.11 -5.12 -10.42
C ARG A 93 13.79 -3.63 -10.28
N GLN A 94 12.71 -3.31 -9.58
CA GLN A 94 12.27 -1.95 -9.26
C GLN A 94 12.56 -1.66 -7.77
N PRO A 95 13.79 -1.24 -7.41
CA PRO A 95 14.20 -1.11 -6.01
C PRO A 95 13.38 -0.05 -5.25
N GLY A 96 12.90 1.00 -5.92
CA GLY A 96 12.04 2.02 -5.31
C GLY A 96 10.70 1.47 -4.85
N MET A 97 10.03 0.66 -5.69
CA MET A 97 8.78 -0.02 -5.34
C MET A 97 9.01 -1.00 -4.19
N ALA A 98 10.03 -1.87 -4.31
CA ALA A 98 10.33 -2.87 -3.29
C ALA A 98 10.66 -2.22 -1.93
N GLY A 99 11.50 -1.17 -1.91
CA GLY A 99 11.88 -0.47 -0.69
C GLY A 99 10.70 0.20 0.01
N GLY A 100 9.87 0.94 -0.74
CA GLY A 100 8.66 1.56 -0.21
C GLY A 100 7.68 0.54 0.37
N ALA A 101 7.46 -0.57 -0.36
CA ALA A 101 6.57 -1.64 0.07
C ALA A 101 7.10 -2.37 1.33
N VAL A 102 8.41 -2.60 1.46
CA VAL A 102 9.01 -3.15 2.69
C VAL A 102 8.74 -2.25 3.88
N ALA A 103 8.97 -0.94 3.74
CA ALA A 103 8.76 0.02 4.82
C ALA A 103 7.28 0.06 5.27
N ALA A 104 6.35 0.05 4.30
CA ALA A 104 4.92 0.02 4.58
C ALA A 104 4.49 -1.29 5.26
N ALA A 105 4.95 -2.44 4.76
CA ALA A 105 4.68 -3.75 5.36
C ALA A 105 5.16 -3.80 6.83
N ALA A 106 6.37 -3.30 7.11
CA ALA A 106 6.91 -3.25 8.46
C ALA A 106 6.04 -2.40 9.40
N CYS A 107 5.55 -1.24 8.94
CA CYS A 107 4.66 -0.38 9.73
C CYS A 107 3.32 -1.06 10.05
N HIS A 108 2.72 -1.74 9.06
CA HIS A 108 1.46 -2.47 9.23
C HIS A 108 1.62 -3.65 10.19
N LEU A 109 2.70 -4.41 10.08
CA LEU A 109 3.01 -5.53 10.98
C LEU A 109 3.31 -5.04 12.40
N ALA A 110 4.05 -3.95 12.56
CA ALA A 110 4.30 -3.35 13.88
C ALA A 110 3.00 -2.84 14.53
N GLY A 111 2.13 -2.20 13.74
CA GLY A 111 0.79 -1.78 14.19
C GLY A 111 -0.07 -2.97 14.62
N LEU A 112 -0.06 -4.06 13.85
CA LEU A 112 -0.76 -5.30 14.15
C LEU A 112 -0.24 -5.97 15.43
N ALA A 113 1.08 -6.03 15.60
CA ALA A 113 1.71 -6.60 16.80
C ALA A 113 1.41 -5.78 18.06
N ALA A 114 1.35 -4.44 17.96
CA ALA A 114 1.01 -3.54 19.06
C ALA A 114 -0.50 -3.48 19.39
N LEU A 115 -1.30 -4.29 18.71
CA LEU A 115 -2.72 -4.44 18.93
C LEU A 115 -3.05 -5.72 19.70
N GLN A 116 -2.23 -6.78 19.56
CA GLN A 116 -2.35 -8.03 20.33
C GLN A 116 -2.13 -7.84 21.82
#